data_AF-A0A2C6KYX2-F1
#
_entry.id   AF-A0A2C6KYX2-F1
#
_cell.length_a   1.000
_cell.length_b   1.000
_cell.length_c   1.000
_cell.angle_alpha   90.00
_cell.angle_beta   90.00
_cell.angle_gamma   90.00
#
_symmetry.space_group_name_H-M   'P 1'
#
loop_
_entity.id
_entity.type
_entity.pdbx_description
1 polymer ?
#
loop_
_entity_poly.entity_id
_entity_poly.type
_entity_poly.pdbx_seq_one_letter_code
_entity_poly.pdbx_strand_id
1 'polypeptide(L)'
;MKILAQDSQVQYFIAQRKIRVYVNRNTDAEERVDFILALAKDYDRYSAECAKQHFPDADAKPKGTSTKPFVLCKKNLMAVYKNKHQKTPEIVIERASYEVASFPGRVLVFRPNNDLPKAKLFSCPERTVTIPDDEQMRKWSFCLKLVGFRSFCDTPPPRFFFPQVIYGFIAEEASELRTDLGRGNLIGGLFGVSPLKGSLQKPKDQELASPASSFAPAAQED
;
A
#
# COMPACT_ATOMS: atom_id res chain seq x y z
N MET A 1 -20.15 6.42 -2.24
CA MET A 1 -20.10 5.68 -0.97
C MET A 1 -21.28 6.13 -0.14
N LYS A 2 -22.23 5.24 0.16
CA LYS A 2 -23.34 5.53 1.07
C LYS A 2 -22.96 4.90 2.41
N ILE A 3 -22.92 5.68 3.48
CA ILE A 3 -22.65 5.18 4.84
C ILE A 3 -24.00 4.99 5.50
N LEU A 4 -24.34 3.76 5.87
CA LEU A 4 -25.58 3.46 6.58
C LEU A 4 -25.37 3.62 8.08
N ALA A 5 -26.34 4.24 8.77
CA ALA A 5 -26.25 4.50 10.21
C ALA A 5 -26.05 3.21 11.03
N GLN A 6 -26.66 2.10 10.61
CA GLN A 6 -26.55 0.79 11.27
C GLN A 6 -25.12 0.19 11.25
N ASP A 7 -24.31 0.55 10.26
CA ASP A 7 -22.96 0.01 10.03
C ASP A 7 -21.86 0.99 10.46
N SER A 8 -22.24 2.11 11.09
CA SER A 8 -21.34 3.21 11.37
C SER A 8 -21.53 3.79 12.77
N GLN A 9 -20.47 4.42 13.28
CA GLN A 9 -20.47 5.10 14.58
C GLN A 9 -19.83 6.47 14.42
N VAL A 10 -20.30 7.45 15.17
CA VAL A 10 -19.82 8.84 15.05
C VAL A 10 -19.14 9.31 16.33
N GLN A 11 -18.09 10.10 16.19
CA GLN A 11 -17.39 10.75 17.28
C GLN A 11 -17.19 12.23 16.98
N TYR A 12 -17.62 13.07 17.92
CA TYR A 12 -17.58 14.52 17.79
C TYR A 12 -16.38 15.12 18.53
N PHE A 13 -15.68 16.06 17.89
CA PHE A 13 -14.55 16.78 18.46
C PHE A 13 -14.74 18.28 18.26
N ILE A 14 -15.45 18.90 19.20
CA ILE A 14 -15.90 20.30 19.12
C ILE A 14 -14.74 21.27 18.91
N ALA A 15 -13.67 21.15 19.71
CA ALA A 15 -12.50 22.04 19.65
C ALA A 15 -11.80 22.03 18.28
N GLN A 16 -11.94 20.94 17.53
CA GLN A 16 -11.32 20.76 16.21
C GLN A 16 -12.33 20.90 15.07
N ARG A 17 -13.61 21.18 15.37
CA ARG A 17 -14.74 21.16 14.42
C ARG A 17 -14.72 19.90 13.56
N LYS A 18 -14.41 18.77 14.19
CA LYS A 18 -14.16 17.50 13.52
C LYS A 18 -15.25 16.49 13.87
N ILE A 19 -15.88 15.95 12.85
CA ILE A 19 -16.80 14.82 12.95
C ILE A 19 -16.08 13.61 12.39
N ARG A 20 -15.89 12.58 13.21
CA ARG A 20 -15.27 11.32 12.81
C ARG A 20 -16.34 10.26 12.66
N VAL A 21 -16.36 9.62 11.51
CA VAL A 21 -17.25 8.50 11.21
C VAL A 21 -16.40 7.25 11.11
N TYR A 22 -16.76 6.23 11.86
CA TYR A 22 -16.23 4.88 11.73
C TYR A 22 -17.24 4.04 10.95
N VAL A 23 -16.76 3.18 10.06
CA VAL A 23 -17.56 2.13 9.40
C VAL A 23 -16.94 0.80 9.75
N ASN A 24 -17.74 -0.19 10.11
CA ASN A 24 -17.26 -1.53 10.51
C ASN A 24 -16.17 -1.46 11.61
N ARG A 25 -16.36 -0.58 12.58
CA ARG A 25 -15.37 -0.27 13.62
C ARG A 25 -14.92 -1.55 14.36
N ASN A 26 -13.62 -1.66 14.62
CA ASN A 26 -12.98 -2.80 15.30
C ASN A 26 -13.04 -4.13 14.56
N THR A 27 -13.39 -4.13 13.28
CA THR A 27 -13.28 -5.31 12.41
C THR A 27 -12.07 -5.16 11.48
N ASP A 28 -11.73 -6.21 10.75
CA ASP A 28 -10.71 -6.17 9.69
C ASP A 28 -11.16 -5.36 8.45
N ALA A 29 -12.43 -4.97 8.39
CA ALA A 29 -12.98 -4.11 7.34
C ALA A 29 -13.13 -2.65 7.79
N GLU A 30 -12.55 -2.26 8.93
CA GLU A 30 -12.71 -0.92 9.50
C GLU A 30 -12.27 0.19 8.52
N GLU A 31 -13.14 1.19 8.39
CA GLU A 31 -12.86 2.46 7.73
C GLU A 31 -13.12 3.62 8.70
N ARG A 32 -12.39 4.72 8.50
CA ARG A 32 -12.48 5.94 9.30
C ARG A 32 -12.47 7.15 8.39
N VAL A 33 -13.45 8.03 8.53
CA VAL A 33 -13.50 9.31 7.82
C VAL A 33 -13.56 10.43 8.85
N ASP A 34 -12.61 11.34 8.82
CA ASP A 34 -12.64 12.57 9.61
C ASP A 34 -13.03 13.72 8.67
N PHE A 35 -14.12 14.39 8.98
CA PHE A 35 -14.53 15.65 8.35
C PHE A 35 -14.15 16.80 9.28
N ILE A 36 -13.23 17.66 8.84
CA ILE A 36 -12.85 18.87 9.55
C ILE A 36 -13.52 20.06 8.86
N LEU A 37 -14.41 20.72 9.60
CA LEU A 37 -15.28 21.77 9.09
C LEU A 37 -14.73 23.15 9.42
N ALA A 38 -14.63 24.01 8.42
CA ALA A 38 -14.05 25.34 8.60
C ALA A 38 -14.94 26.24 9.46
N LEU A 39 -16.27 26.20 9.26
CA LEU A 39 -17.23 27.05 9.96
C LEU A 39 -17.90 26.32 11.11
N ALA A 40 -18.08 26.99 12.25
CA ALA A 40 -18.80 26.45 13.41
C ALA A 40 -20.26 26.12 13.06
N LYS A 41 -20.92 26.99 12.28
CA LYS A 41 -22.29 26.77 11.82
C LYS A 41 -22.46 25.48 11.00
N ASP A 42 -21.47 25.15 10.17
CA ASP A 42 -21.50 23.91 9.40
C ASP A 42 -21.33 22.71 10.32
N TYR A 43 -20.42 22.81 11.30
CA TYR A 43 -20.25 21.79 12.33
C TYR A 43 -21.54 21.52 13.11
N ASP A 44 -22.18 22.56 13.63
CA ASP A 44 -23.44 22.44 14.38
C ASP A 44 -24.52 21.80 13.50
N ARG A 45 -24.67 22.27 12.25
CA ARG A 45 -25.62 21.73 11.28
C ARG A 45 -25.39 20.24 11.01
N TYR A 46 -24.17 19.83 10.70
CA TYR A 46 -23.89 18.42 10.37
C TYR A 46 -23.96 17.52 11.60
N SER A 47 -23.58 17.99 12.79
CA SER A 47 -23.76 17.23 14.03
C SER A 47 -25.24 17.00 14.37
N ALA A 48 -26.09 18.01 14.19
CA ALA A 48 -27.52 17.88 14.40
C ALA A 48 -28.16 16.91 13.40
N GLU A 49 -27.69 16.91 12.15
CA GLU A 49 -28.18 15.97 11.13
C GLU A 49 -27.75 14.52 11.42
N CYS A 50 -26.52 14.29 11.88
CA CYS A 50 -26.10 12.96 12.35
C CYS A 50 -26.95 12.47 13.53
N ALA A 51 -27.27 13.34 14.49
CA ALA A 51 -28.15 13.01 15.61
C ALA A 51 -29.58 12.68 15.14
N LYS A 52 -30.12 13.46 14.21
CA LYS A 52 -31.45 13.24 13.60
C LYS A 52 -31.54 11.91 12.85
N GLN A 53 -30.45 11.49 12.21
CA GLN A 53 -30.36 10.20 11.51
C GLN A 53 -30.02 9.04 12.45
N HIS A 54 -29.96 9.27 13.76
CA HIS A 54 -29.70 8.27 14.79
C HIS A 54 -28.41 7.47 14.56
N PHE A 55 -27.34 8.13 14.10
CA PHE A 55 -26.02 7.50 14.11
C PHE A 55 -25.62 7.21 15.56
N PRO A 56 -25.22 5.98 15.89
CA PRO A 56 -24.77 5.65 17.24
C PRO A 56 -23.44 6.34 17.55
N ASP A 57 -23.26 6.72 18.81
CA ASP A 57 -22.00 7.28 19.28
C ASP A 57 -20.92 6.19 19.30
N ALA A 58 -19.69 6.58 18.95
CA ALA A 58 -18.54 5.70 19.03
C ALA A 58 -18.09 5.57 20.48
N ASP A 59 -18.44 4.45 21.12
CA ASP A 59 -18.07 4.16 22.51
C ASP A 59 -16.55 4.27 22.78
N ALA A 60 -16.20 4.51 24.04
CA ALA A 60 -14.82 4.44 24.50
C ALA A 60 -14.18 3.09 24.12
N LYS A 61 -12.98 3.14 23.56
CA LYS A 61 -12.27 1.98 23.00
C LYS A 61 -12.27 0.79 23.97
N PRO A 62 -12.79 -0.39 23.58
CA PRO A 62 -12.08 -1.61 23.96
C PRO A 62 -10.70 -1.54 23.28
N LYS A 63 -9.64 -1.94 24.00
CA LYS A 63 -8.31 -2.10 23.40
C LYS A 63 -8.38 -3.23 22.35
N GLY A 64 -8.82 -2.90 21.14
CA GLY A 64 -8.70 -3.79 20.00
C GLY A 64 -7.24 -4.10 19.73
N THR A 65 -6.97 -5.33 19.33
CA THR A 65 -5.65 -5.90 19.07
C THR A 65 -5.30 -5.92 17.59
N SER A 66 -6.03 -5.19 16.73
CA SER A 66 -5.82 -5.28 15.28
C SER A 66 -4.35 -5.03 14.95
N THR A 67 -3.71 -6.10 14.46
CA THR A 67 -2.29 -6.13 14.09
C THR A 67 -2.08 -5.76 12.62
N LYS A 68 -3.18 -5.63 11.86
CA LYS A 68 -3.16 -5.38 10.43
C LYS A 68 -2.74 -3.95 10.12
N PRO A 69 -2.00 -3.72 9.02
CA PRO A 69 -1.63 -2.39 8.58
C PRO A 69 -2.85 -1.48 8.41
N PHE A 70 -2.65 -0.21 8.76
CA PHE A 70 -3.68 0.81 8.65
C PHE A 70 -3.16 1.93 7.76
N VAL A 71 -3.87 2.19 6.67
CA VAL A 71 -3.57 3.28 5.75
C VAL A 71 -4.34 4.50 6.21
N LEU A 72 -3.68 5.65 6.28
CA LEU A 72 -4.29 6.94 6.54
C LEU A 72 -3.90 7.91 5.44
N CYS A 73 -4.86 8.59 4.86
CA CYS A 73 -4.64 9.51 3.76
C CYS A 73 -5.41 10.82 3.95
N LYS A 74 -4.82 11.87 3.43
CA LYS A 74 -5.41 13.20 3.29
C LYS A 74 -4.85 13.81 2.01
N LYS A 75 -5.32 15.00 1.66
CA LYS A 75 -4.77 15.75 0.53
C LYS A 75 -3.22 15.78 0.59
N ASN A 76 -2.61 15.41 -0.53
CA ASN A 76 -1.16 15.35 -0.77
C ASN A 76 -0.35 14.32 0.03
N LEU A 77 -0.96 13.53 0.93
CA LEU A 77 -0.22 12.64 1.81
C LEU A 77 -0.97 11.34 2.11
N MET A 78 -0.29 10.22 1.89
CA MET A 78 -0.69 8.89 2.35
C MET A 78 0.36 8.38 3.34
N ALA A 79 -0.09 7.76 4.43
CA ALA A 79 0.76 7.22 5.47
C ALA A 79 0.31 5.79 5.79
N VAL A 80 1.27 4.87 5.89
CA VAL A 80 1.02 3.47 6.25
C VAL A 80 1.56 3.25 7.65
N TYR A 81 0.70 2.77 8.54
CA TYR A 81 1.05 2.41 9.91
C TYR A 81 1.09 0.89 10.03
N LYS A 82 1.90 0.36 10.95
CA LYS A 82 1.87 -1.08 11.27
C LYS A 82 0.48 -1.55 11.65
N ASN A 83 -0.25 -0.69 12.37
CA ASN A 83 -1.65 -0.85 12.73
C ASN A 83 -2.26 0.48 13.19
N LYS A 84 -3.58 0.49 13.41
CA LYS A 84 -4.35 1.68 13.81
C LYS A 84 -3.99 2.27 15.19
N HIS A 85 -3.19 1.57 15.99
CA HIS A 85 -2.81 1.99 17.35
C HIS A 85 -1.45 2.68 17.40
N GLN A 86 -0.63 2.56 16.35
CA GLN A 86 0.65 3.24 16.27
C GLN A 86 0.50 4.74 16.06
N LYS A 87 1.41 5.51 16.68
CA LYS A 87 1.44 6.98 16.58
C LYS A 87 2.21 7.46 15.35
N THR A 88 3.24 6.72 14.95
CA THR A 88 4.15 7.07 13.86
C THR A 88 3.93 6.14 12.67
N PRO A 89 3.86 6.67 11.44
CA PRO A 89 3.78 5.82 10.26
C PRO A 89 5.13 5.15 9.98
N GLU A 90 5.08 3.96 9.37
CA GLU A 90 6.26 3.27 8.86
C GLU A 90 6.65 3.80 7.47
N ILE A 91 5.65 4.21 6.68
CA ILE A 91 5.84 4.73 5.33
C ILE A 91 5.02 6.00 5.17
N VAL A 92 5.61 7.01 4.53
CA VAL A 92 4.91 8.21 4.09
C VAL A 92 5.13 8.37 2.59
N ILE A 93 4.03 8.45 1.85
CA ILE A 93 4.01 8.69 0.41
C ILE A 93 3.39 10.07 0.18
N GLU A 94 4.22 11.01 -0.24
CA GLU A 94 3.80 12.37 -0.58
C GLU A 94 3.45 12.46 -2.07
N ARG A 95 2.35 13.14 -2.38
CA ARG A 95 1.88 13.31 -3.77
C ARG A 95 2.92 13.97 -4.67
N ALA A 96 3.70 14.91 -4.15
CA ALA A 96 4.73 15.60 -4.92
C ALA A 96 5.91 14.69 -5.31
N SER A 97 6.17 13.68 -4.48
CA SER A 97 7.33 12.78 -4.63
C SER A 97 7.04 11.56 -5.49
N TYR A 98 5.76 11.24 -5.72
CA TYR A 98 5.36 10.03 -6.41
C TYR A 98 4.39 10.31 -7.56
N GLU A 99 4.41 9.40 -8.53
CA GLU A 99 3.35 9.17 -9.51
C GLU A 99 2.81 7.74 -9.32
N VAL A 100 1.54 7.53 -9.66
CA VAL A 100 0.90 6.22 -9.47
C VAL A 100 0.40 5.68 -10.79
N ALA A 101 0.94 4.53 -11.19
CA ALA A 101 0.45 3.75 -12.30
C ALA A 101 -0.45 2.60 -11.81
N SER A 102 -1.33 2.12 -12.68
CA SER A 102 -2.21 1.00 -12.39
C SER A 102 -2.15 0.00 -13.52
N PHE A 103 -1.92 -1.25 -13.15
CA PHE A 103 -1.75 -2.35 -14.09
C PHE A 103 -2.91 -3.35 -13.95
N PRO A 104 -3.15 -4.19 -14.97
CA PRO A 104 -4.07 -5.31 -14.85
C PRO A 104 -3.79 -6.16 -13.59
N GLY A 105 -4.82 -6.75 -13.00
CA GLY A 105 -4.70 -7.52 -11.75
C GLY A 105 -4.70 -6.69 -10.47
N ARG A 106 -5.23 -5.45 -10.51
CA ARG A 106 -5.34 -4.53 -9.35
C ARG A 106 -3.99 -4.20 -8.69
N VAL A 107 -2.94 -4.12 -9.51
CA VAL A 107 -1.59 -3.75 -9.07
C VAL A 107 -1.41 -2.23 -9.18
N LEU A 108 -1.03 -1.60 -8.08
CA LEU A 108 -0.63 -0.19 -8.04
C LEU A 108 0.88 -0.08 -7.89
N VAL A 109 1.50 0.79 -8.69
CA VAL A 109 2.93 1.07 -8.61
C VAL A 109 3.14 2.55 -8.37
N PHE A 110 3.77 2.87 -7.23
CA PHE A 110 4.18 4.20 -6.82
C PHE A 110 5.61 4.43 -7.29
N ARG A 111 5.79 5.22 -8.34
CA ARG A 111 7.10 5.57 -8.89
C ARG A 111 7.54 6.93 -8.41
N PRO A 112 8.84 7.13 -8.15
CA PRO A 112 9.37 8.46 -7.85
C PRO A 112 9.06 9.39 -9.03
N ASN A 113 8.61 10.61 -8.73
CA ASN A 113 8.37 11.61 -9.75
C ASN A 113 9.71 11.99 -10.42
N ASN A 114 9.73 12.01 -11.75
CA ASN A 114 10.91 12.38 -12.55
C ASN A 114 11.39 13.81 -12.27
N ASP A 115 10.50 14.69 -11.81
CA ASP A 115 10.82 16.07 -11.46
C ASP A 115 11.52 16.21 -10.09
N LEU A 116 11.68 15.12 -9.34
CA LEU A 116 12.39 15.17 -8.07
C LEU A 116 13.87 15.52 -8.29
N PRO A 117 14.45 16.39 -7.44
CA PRO A 117 15.89 16.60 -7.43
C PRO A 117 16.61 15.27 -7.25
N LYS A 118 17.69 15.03 -8.01
CA LYS A 118 18.45 13.75 -7.97
C LYS A 118 18.86 13.32 -6.55
N ALA A 119 19.14 14.29 -5.67
CA ALA A 119 19.47 14.04 -4.26
C ALA A 119 18.32 13.37 -3.46
N LYS A 120 17.05 13.58 -3.86
CA LYS A 120 15.87 13.00 -3.22
C LYS A 120 15.40 11.70 -3.87
N LEU A 121 15.91 11.35 -5.05
CA LEU A 121 15.50 10.14 -5.77
C LEU A 121 15.90 8.87 -5.00
N PHE A 122 17.08 8.87 -4.36
CA PHE A 122 17.55 7.74 -3.54
C PHE A 122 16.73 7.53 -2.26
N SER A 123 16.07 8.57 -1.75
CA SER A 123 15.18 8.49 -0.58
C SER A 123 13.75 8.07 -0.92
N CYS A 124 13.45 7.91 -2.21
CA CYS A 124 12.13 7.68 -2.74
C CYS A 124 12.19 6.43 -3.63
N PRO A 125 12.13 5.21 -3.08
CA PRO A 125 12.15 4.00 -3.90
C PRO A 125 10.78 3.76 -4.56
N GLU A 126 10.78 3.01 -5.67
CA GLU A 126 9.54 2.47 -6.25
C GLU A 126 8.86 1.52 -5.25
N ARG A 127 7.54 1.62 -5.12
CA ARG A 127 6.74 0.78 -4.23
C ARG A 127 5.56 0.17 -4.97
N THR A 128 5.24 -1.08 -4.68
CA THR A 128 4.16 -1.82 -5.34
C THR A 128 3.22 -2.40 -4.31
N VAL A 129 1.92 -2.43 -4.64
CA VAL A 129 0.90 -3.13 -3.85
C VAL A 129 -0.07 -3.84 -4.78
N THR A 130 -0.37 -5.09 -4.46
CA THR A 130 -1.33 -5.94 -5.15
C THR A 130 -2.62 -6.00 -4.33
N ILE A 131 -3.71 -5.50 -4.89
CA ILE A 131 -4.97 -5.38 -4.15
C ILE A 131 -5.78 -6.68 -4.32
N PRO A 132 -6.19 -7.34 -3.22
CA PRO A 132 -6.74 -8.69 -3.27
C PRO A 132 -8.13 -8.76 -3.92
N ASP A 133 -8.98 -7.79 -3.64
CA ASP A 133 -10.40 -7.81 -4.02
C ASP A 133 -10.93 -6.43 -4.41
N ASP A 134 -12.17 -6.41 -4.92
CA ASP A 134 -12.82 -5.19 -5.38
C ASP A 134 -13.23 -4.27 -4.22
N GLU A 135 -13.47 -4.80 -3.02
CA GLU A 135 -13.77 -3.97 -1.85
C GLU A 135 -12.57 -3.12 -1.47
N GLN A 136 -11.39 -3.74 -1.32
CA GLN A 136 -10.15 -3.03 -1.05
C GLN A 136 -9.80 -2.10 -2.22
N MET A 137 -10.05 -2.51 -3.46
CA MET A 137 -9.81 -1.64 -4.62
C MET A 137 -10.65 -0.35 -4.56
N ARG A 138 -11.88 -0.41 -4.04
CA ARG A 138 -12.67 0.82 -3.80
C ARG A 138 -12.03 1.73 -2.75
N LYS A 139 -11.53 1.16 -1.65
CA LYS A 139 -10.85 1.92 -0.56
C LYS A 139 -9.58 2.59 -1.10
N TRP A 140 -8.75 1.85 -1.83
CA TRP A 140 -7.57 2.37 -2.53
C TRP A 140 -7.91 3.42 -3.58
N SER A 141 -8.93 3.19 -4.40
CA SER A 141 -9.36 4.17 -5.41
C SER A 141 -9.78 5.50 -4.78
N PHE A 142 -10.51 5.44 -3.66
CA PHE A 142 -10.87 6.63 -2.90
C PHE A 142 -9.64 7.31 -2.26
N CYS A 143 -8.73 6.52 -1.68
CA CYS A 143 -7.45 7.00 -1.16
C CYS A 143 -6.64 7.75 -2.22
N LEU A 144 -6.44 7.17 -3.39
CA LEU A 144 -5.69 7.78 -4.51
C LEU A 144 -6.33 9.09 -4.99
N LYS A 145 -7.66 9.14 -5.04
CA LYS A 145 -8.39 10.37 -5.36
C LYS A 145 -8.20 11.44 -4.28
N LEU A 146 -8.35 11.07 -3.01
CA LEU A 146 -8.23 11.99 -1.88
C LEU A 146 -6.83 12.59 -1.75
N VAL A 147 -5.79 11.79 -1.96
CA VAL A 147 -4.39 12.23 -1.96
C VAL A 147 -4.09 13.15 -3.14
N GLY A 148 -4.82 13.00 -4.26
CA GLY A 148 -4.64 13.77 -5.49
C GLY A 148 -3.79 13.07 -6.54
N PHE A 149 -3.58 11.75 -6.45
CA PHE A 149 -3.00 10.95 -7.52
C PHE A 149 -3.98 10.73 -8.68
N ARG A 150 -5.28 10.81 -8.39
CA ARG A 150 -6.35 10.70 -9.39
C ARG A 150 -7.35 11.84 -9.20
N SER A 151 -7.97 12.27 -10.29
CA SER A 151 -9.04 13.26 -10.21
C SER A 151 -10.33 12.67 -9.67
N PHE A 152 -11.08 13.46 -8.90
CA PHE A 152 -12.46 13.12 -8.52
C PHE A 152 -13.44 13.32 -9.68
N CYS A 153 -13.15 14.29 -10.55
CA CYS A 153 -13.93 14.70 -11.70
C CYS A 153 -12.98 15.21 -12.79
N ASP A 154 -13.39 15.11 -14.05
CA ASP A 154 -12.57 15.51 -15.20
C ASP A 154 -12.33 17.02 -15.27
N THR A 155 -13.30 17.79 -14.77
CA THR A 155 -13.20 19.24 -14.64
C THR A 155 -12.92 19.62 -13.18
N PRO A 156 -11.92 20.47 -12.90
CA PRO A 156 -11.66 20.92 -11.54
C PRO A 156 -12.88 21.70 -11.04
N PRO A 157 -13.43 21.35 -9.87
CA PRO A 157 -14.54 22.11 -9.31
C PRO A 157 -14.06 23.54 -9.00
N PRO A 158 -14.97 24.53 -9.02
CA PRO A 158 -14.68 25.86 -8.50
C PRO A 158 -14.02 25.77 -7.12
N ARG A 159 -13.14 26.71 -6.79
CA ARG A 159 -12.46 26.77 -5.48
C ARG A 159 -13.48 27.05 -4.36
N PHE A 160 -14.18 26.02 -3.93
CA PHE A 160 -15.00 26.04 -2.73
C PHE A 160 -14.14 25.71 -1.51
N PHE A 161 -14.50 26.26 -0.35
CA PHE A 161 -14.01 25.79 0.94
C PHE A 161 -14.64 24.43 1.22
N PHE A 162 -14.05 23.37 0.67
CA PHE A 162 -14.45 22.01 1.01
C PHE A 162 -13.98 21.65 2.42
N PRO A 163 -14.74 20.81 3.14
CA PRO A 163 -14.26 20.24 4.40
C PRO A 163 -12.93 19.53 4.14
N GLN A 164 -12.00 19.62 5.10
CA GLN A 164 -10.81 18.79 5.00
C GLN A 164 -11.21 17.37 5.37
N VAL A 165 -10.92 16.42 4.48
CA VAL A 165 -11.22 15.01 4.68
C VAL A 165 -9.93 14.26 4.96
N ILE A 166 -9.94 13.47 6.04
CA ILE A 166 -8.91 12.47 6.32
C ILE A 166 -9.60 11.12 6.28
N TYR A 167 -9.09 10.20 5.48
CA TYR A 167 -9.64 8.86 5.34
C TYR A 167 -8.63 7.82 5.77
N GLY A 168 -9.06 6.80 6.50
CA GLY A 168 -8.21 5.66 6.81
C GLY A 168 -8.96 4.34 6.78
N PHE A 169 -8.24 3.27 6.53
CA PHE A 169 -8.81 1.94 6.37
C PHE A 169 -7.77 0.86 6.69
N ILE A 170 -8.25 -0.32 7.06
CA ILE A 170 -7.40 -1.51 7.20
C ILE A 170 -7.11 -2.09 5.81
N ALA A 171 -5.83 -2.32 5.54
CA ALA A 171 -5.34 -2.88 4.28
C ALA A 171 -4.12 -3.76 4.57
N GLU A 172 -4.28 -5.07 4.47
CA GLU A 172 -3.22 -6.04 4.76
C GLU A 172 -2.11 -6.00 3.70
N GLU A 173 -2.52 -5.82 2.45
CA GLU A 173 -1.68 -5.64 1.27
C GLU A 173 -0.78 -4.41 1.36
N ALA A 174 -1.12 -3.41 2.19
CA ALA A 174 -0.24 -2.24 2.40
C ALA A 174 1.12 -2.63 3.03
N SER A 175 1.24 -3.85 3.55
CA SER A 175 2.52 -4.43 3.96
C SER A 175 3.53 -4.57 2.83
N GLU A 176 3.08 -4.80 1.59
CA GLU A 176 3.94 -4.93 0.40
C GLU A 176 4.73 -3.65 0.12
N LEU A 177 4.17 -2.49 0.48
CA LEU A 177 4.82 -1.19 0.30
C LEU A 177 6.09 -1.05 1.14
N ARG A 178 6.27 -1.86 2.19
CA ARG A 178 7.48 -1.87 3.04
C ARG A 178 8.68 -2.49 2.33
N THR A 179 8.41 -3.38 1.37
CA THR A 179 9.45 -4.13 0.70
C THR A 179 10.09 -3.23 -0.35
N ASP A 180 11.28 -2.74 -0.06
CA ASP A 180 12.10 -2.06 -1.06
C ASP A 180 12.55 -3.13 -2.08
N LEU A 181 11.91 -3.17 -3.26
CA LEU A 181 12.36 -3.98 -4.39
C LEU A 181 13.77 -3.58 -4.90
N GLY A 182 14.40 -2.56 -4.28
CA GLY A 182 15.66 -1.96 -4.70
C GLY A 182 16.93 -2.44 -3.98
N ARG A 183 16.87 -3.37 -3.00
CA ARG A 183 18.08 -3.99 -2.42
C ARG A 183 17.86 -5.46 -2.08
N GLY A 184 18.30 -6.31 -3.00
CA GLY A 184 18.72 -7.70 -2.80
C GLY A 184 17.99 -8.51 -1.73
N ASN A 185 16.92 -9.19 -2.12
CA ASN A 185 16.60 -10.49 -1.56
C ASN A 185 16.04 -11.39 -2.66
N LEU A 186 16.95 -12.14 -3.29
CA LEU A 186 16.64 -13.42 -3.90
C LEU A 186 16.26 -14.39 -2.78
N ILE A 187 14.97 -14.42 -2.43
CA ILE A 187 14.31 -15.55 -1.77
C ILE A 187 13.02 -15.69 -2.58
N GLY A 188 12.91 -16.59 -3.55
CA GLY A 188 13.05 -18.02 -3.37
C GLY A 188 11.65 -18.58 -3.08
N GLY A 189 10.86 -18.86 -4.13
CA GLY A 189 9.64 -19.66 -3.99
C GLY A 189 8.49 -19.28 -4.91
N LEU A 190 8.23 -20.17 -5.88
CA LEU A 190 6.98 -20.41 -6.57
C LEU A 190 6.38 -19.25 -7.40
N PHE A 191 6.61 -19.27 -8.71
CA PHE A 191 5.58 -19.67 -9.68
C PHE A 191 6.29 -20.00 -10.99
N GLY A 192 6.26 -21.29 -11.35
CA GLY A 192 6.92 -21.80 -12.53
C GLY A 192 6.19 -21.38 -13.81
N VAL A 193 6.93 -20.79 -14.73
CA VAL A 193 6.62 -20.85 -16.16
C VAL A 193 7.97 -20.92 -16.89
N SER A 194 8.33 -22.12 -17.35
CA SER A 194 9.52 -22.33 -18.18
C SER A 194 9.25 -21.82 -19.60
N PRO A 195 10.14 -21.02 -20.22
CA PRO A 195 10.23 -20.95 -21.67
C PRO A 195 11.32 -21.92 -22.15
N LEU A 196 10.92 -22.76 -23.10
CA LEU A 196 11.76 -23.63 -23.91
C LEU A 196 13.05 -22.92 -24.37
N LYS A 197 14.21 -23.49 -24.00
CA LYS A 197 15.49 -23.20 -24.67
C LYS A 197 15.84 -24.37 -25.58
N GLY A 198 15.58 -24.20 -26.87
CA GLY A 198 16.36 -24.87 -27.89
C GLY A 198 17.75 -24.24 -27.95
N SER A 199 18.79 -25.05 -27.93
CA SER A 199 20.11 -24.66 -28.43
C SER A 199 20.92 -25.89 -28.80
N LEU A 200 21.17 -25.95 -30.11
CA LEU A 200 22.23 -26.63 -30.87
C LEU A 200 23.20 -27.54 -30.09
N GLN A 201 23.18 -28.81 -30.47
CA GLN A 201 24.31 -29.73 -30.37
C GLN A 201 25.32 -29.49 -31.51
N LYS A 202 26.61 -29.70 -31.23
CA LYS A 202 27.61 -30.24 -32.16
C LYS A 202 28.68 -31.01 -31.36
N PRO A 203 29.41 -31.94 -31.99
CA PRO A 203 29.44 -33.33 -31.54
C PRO A 203 30.73 -33.75 -30.85
N LYS A 204 30.65 -34.92 -30.19
CA LYS A 204 31.76 -35.70 -29.67
C LYS A 204 32.54 -36.33 -30.82
N ASP A 205 33.86 -36.15 -30.83
CA ASP A 205 34.78 -37.14 -31.37
C ASP A 205 35.31 -38.03 -30.24
N GLN A 206 35.56 -39.25 -30.65
CA GLN A 206 35.63 -40.49 -29.92
C GLN A 206 37.07 -40.98 -30.00
N GLU A 207 37.70 -41.36 -28.88
CA GLU A 207 38.50 -42.59 -28.89
C GLU A 207 38.81 -43.13 -27.48
N LEU A 208 38.54 -44.42 -27.36
CA LEU A 208 38.86 -45.34 -26.29
C LEU A 208 40.34 -45.75 -26.43
N ALA A 209 41.04 -45.94 -25.31
CA ALA A 209 41.62 -47.23 -24.91
C ALA A 209 42.77 -47.06 -23.90
N SER A 210 42.62 -47.70 -22.74
CA SER A 210 43.74 -48.16 -21.89
C SER A 210 44.44 -49.36 -22.56
N PRO A 211 45.67 -49.73 -22.16
CA PRO A 211 45.78 -50.64 -21.01
C PRO A 211 47.00 -50.42 -20.08
N ALA A 212 46.74 -50.72 -18.81
CA ALA A 212 47.50 -51.50 -17.83
C ALA A 212 49.05 -51.51 -17.76
N SER A 213 49.47 -51.51 -16.48
CA SER A 213 50.47 -52.34 -15.79
C SER A 213 51.94 -51.88 -15.62
N SER A 214 52.24 -51.64 -14.33
CA SER A 214 53.31 -52.22 -13.48
C SER A 214 54.79 -51.80 -13.61
N PHE A 215 55.27 -51.20 -12.50
CA PHE A 215 56.54 -51.45 -11.78
C PHE A 215 57.29 -52.74 -12.17
N ALA A 216 58.63 -52.89 -12.19
CA ALA A 216 59.79 -52.06 -11.80
C ALA A 216 61.10 -52.75 -12.33
N PRO A 217 62.26 -52.73 -11.65
CA PRO A 217 63.47 -51.99 -12.02
C PRO A 217 64.67 -52.88 -12.43
N ALA A 218 65.74 -52.30 -12.98
CA ALA A 218 67.11 -52.82 -12.82
C ALA A 218 68.15 -51.79 -13.28
N ALA A 219 69.13 -51.58 -12.42
CA ALA A 219 70.36 -50.85 -12.69
C ALA A 219 71.34 -51.73 -13.50
N GLN A 220 72.22 -51.10 -14.28
CA GLN A 220 73.64 -51.45 -14.30
C GLN A 220 74.48 -50.29 -14.84
N GLU A 221 75.60 -50.08 -14.15
CA GLU A 221 76.64 -49.07 -14.29
C GLU A 221 77.55 -49.36 -15.51
N ASP A 222 78.29 -48.34 -15.92
CA ASP A 222 79.75 -48.41 -16.06
C ASP A 222 80.37 -47.36 -15.13
#